data_AF-A0A5C1AI06-F1
#
_entry.id   AF-A0A5C1AI06-F1
#
_cell.length_a   1.000
_cell.length_b   1.000
_cell.length_c   1.000
_cell.angle_alpha   90.00
_cell.angle_beta   90.00
_cell.angle_gamma   90.00
#
_symmetry.space_group_name_H-M   'P 1'
#
loop_
_entity.id
_entity.type
_entity.pdbx_description
1 polymer ?
#
loop_
_entity_poly.entity_id
_entity_poly.type
_entity_poly.pdbx_seq_one_letter_code
_entity_poly.pdbx_strand_id
1 'polypeptide(L)'
;MPIWGWVCVGLSIVAVVVIVIANLSEKKAYDYTARHGEPTVGWIVQANNALFEEGILDQPALILVSSDEKTANDEEFMTELAEEIMDLKGMDCDDDDEEFVSGLVTNEAYVQGKRDKLPKAFAGRPNVYLAHIYIYRDHLPKKRLSQKYVNCLIVWDEPGTMICTRPWKGRKKSSRRDDEDDDGDDD
;
A
#
# COMPACT_ATOMS: atom_id res chain seq x y z
N MET A 1 41.23 -31.40 -15.89
CA MET A 1 40.25 -30.49 -16.54
C MET A 1 39.56 -29.72 -15.45
N PRO A 2 39.47 -28.38 -15.51
CA PRO A 2 39.09 -27.58 -14.36
C PRO A 2 37.58 -27.68 -14.15
N ILE A 3 37.19 -28.34 -13.06
CA ILE A 3 35.80 -28.53 -12.60
C ILE A 3 35.11 -27.17 -12.36
N TRP A 4 35.90 -26.11 -12.16
CA TRP A 4 35.45 -24.75 -11.85
C TRP A 4 34.60 -24.09 -12.95
N GLY A 5 34.86 -24.39 -14.23
CA GLY A 5 34.08 -23.80 -15.33
C GLY A 5 32.61 -24.24 -15.33
N TRP A 6 32.36 -25.51 -14.98
CA TRP A 6 31.00 -26.07 -14.95
C TRP A 6 30.19 -25.60 -13.75
N VAL A 7 30.85 -25.32 -12.62
CA VAL A 7 30.21 -24.77 -11.42
C VAL A 7 29.67 -23.36 -11.68
N CYS A 8 30.45 -22.50 -12.34
CA CYS A 8 30.00 -21.14 -12.69
C CYS A 8 28.80 -21.18 -13.65
N VAL A 9 28.86 -22.02 -14.70
CA VAL A 9 27.75 -22.16 -15.66
C VAL A 9 26.50 -22.72 -14.97
N GLY A 10 26.65 -23.71 -14.09
CA GLY A 10 25.54 -24.27 -13.32
C GLY A 10 24.87 -23.23 -12.41
N LEU A 11 25.66 -22.42 -11.68
CA LEU A 11 25.13 -21.36 -10.81
C LEU A 11 24.41 -20.27 -11.60
N SER A 12 24.93 -19.86 -12.76
CA SER A 12 24.26 -18.89 -13.62
C SER A 12 22.92 -19.40 -14.13
N ILE A 13 22.83 -20.67 -14.56
CA ILE A 13 21.57 -21.27 -15.01
C ILE A 13 20.55 -21.31 -13.87
N VAL A 14 20.97 -21.75 -12.67
CA VAL A 14 20.09 -21.79 -11.49
C VAL A 14 19.57 -20.39 -11.15
N ALA A 15 20.43 -19.37 -11.15
CA ALA A 15 20.01 -17.99 -10.89
C ALA A 15 18.97 -17.49 -11.89
N VAL A 16 19.18 -17.73 -13.19
CA VAL A 16 18.21 -17.37 -14.24
C VAL A 16 16.88 -18.11 -14.05
N VAL A 17 16.92 -19.41 -13.75
CA VAL A 17 15.70 -20.21 -13.50
C VAL A 17 14.93 -19.65 -12.30
N VAL A 18 15.61 -19.32 -11.21
CA VAL A 18 14.98 -18.72 -10.02
C VAL A 18 14.32 -17.38 -10.37
N ILE A 19 14.99 -16.50 -11.12
CA ILE A 19 14.43 -15.22 -11.57
C ILE A 19 13.17 -15.44 -12.43
N VAL A 20 13.20 -16.39 -13.36
CA VAL A 20 12.03 -16.69 -14.21
C VAL A 20 10.87 -17.22 -13.38
N ILE A 21 11.12 -18.11 -12.42
CA ILE A 21 10.08 -18.66 -11.53
C ILE A 21 9.47 -17.54 -10.67
N ALA A 22 10.29 -16.63 -10.13
CA ALA A 22 9.80 -15.48 -9.36
C ALA A 22 8.86 -14.60 -10.19
N ASN A 23 9.28 -14.18 -11.39
CA ASN A 23 8.45 -13.37 -12.30
C ASN A 23 7.13 -14.06 -12.68
N LEU A 24 7.14 -15.38 -12.90
CA LEU A 24 5.93 -16.13 -13.20
C LEU A 24 4.99 -16.20 -11.99
N SER A 25 5.53 -16.29 -10.78
CA SER A 25 4.74 -16.27 -9.55
C SER A 25 4.07 -14.91 -9.36
N GLU A 26 4.80 -13.82 -9.54
CA GLU A 26 4.26 -12.46 -9.46
C GLU A 26 3.15 -12.24 -10.49
N LYS A 27 3.35 -12.68 -11.73
CA LYS A 27 2.32 -12.59 -12.77
C LYS A 27 1.06 -13.39 -12.41
N LYS A 28 1.22 -14.60 -11.87
CA LYS A 28 0.06 -15.41 -11.43
C LYS A 28 -0.69 -14.73 -10.29
N ALA A 29 0.02 -14.21 -9.30
CA ALA A 29 -0.57 -13.47 -8.18
C ALA A 29 -1.31 -12.22 -8.68
N TYR A 30 -0.72 -11.48 -9.62
CA TYR A 30 -1.36 -10.34 -10.28
C TYR A 30 -2.64 -10.75 -11.02
N ASP A 31 -2.55 -11.73 -11.91
CA ASP A 31 -3.68 -12.19 -12.73
C ASP A 31 -4.83 -12.73 -11.86
N TYR A 32 -4.49 -13.42 -10.78
CA TYR A 32 -5.44 -13.92 -9.80
C TYR A 32 -6.11 -12.78 -9.04
N THR A 33 -5.33 -11.85 -8.48
CA THR A 33 -5.85 -10.68 -7.75
C THR A 33 -6.71 -9.79 -8.65
N ALA A 34 -6.33 -9.63 -9.93
CA ALA A 34 -7.11 -8.86 -10.89
C ALA A 34 -8.49 -9.48 -11.21
N ARG A 35 -8.64 -10.80 -11.06
CA ARG A 35 -9.89 -11.52 -11.33
C ARG A 35 -10.77 -11.72 -10.10
N HIS A 36 -10.16 -11.93 -8.95
CA HIS A 36 -10.85 -12.33 -7.72
C HIS A 36 -10.79 -11.27 -6.62
N GLY A 37 -9.96 -10.25 -6.77
CA GLY A 37 -9.78 -9.22 -5.76
C GLY A 37 -11.02 -8.35 -5.58
N GLU A 38 -11.30 -8.04 -4.32
CA GLU A 38 -12.32 -7.09 -3.92
C GLU A 38 -11.78 -5.66 -4.01
N PRO A 39 -12.54 -4.72 -4.59
CA PRO A 39 -12.20 -3.30 -4.59
C PRO A 39 -12.11 -2.73 -3.17
N THR A 40 -10.99 -2.10 -2.82
CA THR A 40 -10.84 -1.33 -1.58
C THR A 40 -9.95 -0.10 -1.76
N VAL A 41 -9.91 0.77 -0.74
CA VAL A 41 -9.08 1.98 -0.71
C VAL A 41 -7.87 1.72 0.19
N GLY A 42 -6.68 1.99 -0.33
CA GLY A 42 -5.43 1.97 0.42
C GLY A 42 -4.99 3.37 0.78
N TRP A 43 -4.85 3.67 2.07
CA TRP A 43 -4.43 4.98 2.58
C TRP A 43 -2.92 5.02 2.76
N ILE A 44 -2.26 6.02 2.18
CA ILE A 44 -0.80 6.12 2.16
C ILE A 44 -0.29 6.45 3.56
N VAL A 45 0.53 5.55 4.12
CA VAL A 45 1.29 5.79 5.36
C VAL A 45 2.67 6.33 5.01
N GLN A 46 3.38 5.60 4.15
CA GLN A 46 4.70 5.98 3.67
C GLN A 46 4.80 5.70 2.17
N ALA A 47 5.38 6.62 1.42
CA ALA A 47 5.67 6.42 0.00
C ALA A 47 7.07 6.92 -0.33
N ASN A 48 7.71 6.31 -1.33
CA ASN A 48 8.96 6.83 -1.84
C ASN A 48 8.77 8.26 -2.40
N ASN A 49 9.66 9.19 -2.04
CA ASN A 49 9.54 10.60 -2.46
C ASN A 49 9.42 10.79 -3.97
N ALA A 50 10.03 9.91 -4.78
CA ALA A 50 9.91 9.98 -6.23
C ALA A 50 8.44 9.85 -6.69
N LEU A 51 7.55 9.20 -5.92
CA LEU A 51 6.13 9.07 -6.28
C LEU A 51 5.38 10.40 -6.35
N PHE A 52 5.81 11.43 -5.61
CA PHE A 52 5.12 12.73 -5.56
C PHE A 52 5.45 13.65 -6.76
N GLU A 53 6.51 13.31 -7.50
CA GLU A 53 6.90 13.96 -8.74
C GLU A 53 6.43 13.15 -9.96
N GLU A 54 6.34 13.81 -11.12
CA GLU A 54 6.05 13.12 -12.37
C GLU A 54 7.23 12.18 -12.72
N GLY A 55 6.92 10.91 -13.01
CA GLY A 55 7.94 9.91 -13.28
C GLY A 55 7.43 8.69 -14.04
N ILE A 56 8.36 7.83 -14.45
CA ILE A 56 8.06 6.62 -15.22
C ILE A 56 8.33 5.32 -14.45
N LEU A 57 9.01 5.42 -13.31
CA LEU A 57 9.34 4.26 -12.49
C LEU A 57 8.30 4.06 -11.41
N ASP A 58 7.73 2.87 -11.39
CA ASP A 58 6.90 2.36 -10.31
C ASP A 58 7.72 2.27 -9.02
N GLN A 59 7.05 2.39 -7.87
CA GLN A 59 7.73 2.44 -6.58
C GLN A 59 6.89 1.77 -5.49
N PRO A 60 7.53 1.22 -4.45
CA PRO A 60 6.82 0.69 -3.30
C PRO A 60 6.23 1.81 -2.44
N ALA A 61 5.16 1.47 -1.74
CA ALA A 61 4.57 2.26 -0.67
C ALA A 61 4.06 1.34 0.43
N LEU A 62 3.85 1.93 1.61
CA LEU A 62 3.19 1.34 2.75
C LEU A 62 1.81 2.00 2.89
N ILE A 63 0.78 1.19 3.01
CA ILE A 63 -0.60 1.65 3.05
C ILE A 63 -1.39 1.01 4.19
N LEU A 64 -2.43 1.70 4.66
CA LEU A 64 -3.49 1.12 5.48
C LEU A 64 -4.65 0.64 4.60
N VAL A 65 -5.14 -0.56 4.91
CA VAL A 65 -6.34 -1.14 4.29
C VAL A 65 -7.21 -1.77 5.36
N SER A 66 -8.51 -1.87 5.10
CA SER A 66 -9.43 -2.62 5.95
C SER A 66 -10.35 -3.50 5.13
N SER A 67 -10.68 -4.68 5.66
CA SER A 67 -11.70 -5.56 5.09
C SER A 67 -13.12 -5.15 5.52
N ASP A 68 -13.25 -4.22 6.46
CA ASP A 68 -14.53 -3.58 6.78
C ASP A 68 -14.73 -2.35 5.88
N GLU A 69 -15.76 -2.38 5.04
CA GLU A 69 -16.04 -1.34 4.06
C GLU A 69 -16.28 0.03 4.72
N LYS A 70 -16.91 0.07 5.90
CA LYS A 70 -17.15 1.33 6.61
C LYS A 70 -15.83 1.95 7.05
N THR A 71 -14.94 1.16 7.64
CA THR A 71 -13.62 1.59 8.07
C THR A 71 -12.74 1.99 6.88
N ALA A 72 -12.69 1.19 5.81
CA ALA A 72 -11.88 1.48 4.64
C ALA A 72 -12.25 2.80 3.94
N ASN A 73 -13.51 3.21 4.03
CA ASN A 73 -14.05 4.43 3.42
C ASN A 73 -14.15 5.63 4.37
N ASP A 74 -13.73 5.47 5.62
CA ASP A 74 -13.70 6.54 6.63
C ASP A 74 -12.42 7.37 6.44
N GLU A 75 -12.53 8.46 5.68
CA GLU A 75 -11.37 9.27 5.26
C GLU A 75 -10.65 9.93 6.42
N GLU A 76 -11.39 10.46 7.39
CA GLU A 76 -10.85 11.12 8.57
C GLU A 76 -10.07 10.11 9.41
N PHE A 77 -10.73 9.02 9.83
CA PHE A 77 -10.12 7.98 10.64
C PHE A 77 -8.88 7.35 9.98
N MET A 78 -8.96 6.99 8.70
CA MET A 78 -7.85 6.31 8.02
C MET A 78 -6.68 7.26 7.74
N THR A 79 -6.94 8.56 7.56
CA THR A 79 -5.88 9.56 7.40
C THR A 79 -5.17 9.82 8.73
N GLU A 80 -5.93 10.02 9.80
CA GLU A 80 -5.38 10.23 11.15
C GLU A 80 -4.53 9.03 11.58
N LEU A 81 -5.05 7.80 11.41
CA LEU A 81 -4.31 6.59 11.74
C LEU A 81 -3.05 6.42 10.87
N ALA A 82 -3.08 6.84 9.60
CA ALA A 82 -1.89 6.79 8.75
C ALA A 82 -0.80 7.76 9.23
N GLU A 83 -1.19 8.95 9.67
CA GLU A 83 -0.28 9.97 10.22
C GLU A 83 0.30 9.50 11.56
N GLU A 84 -0.53 8.98 12.46
CA GLU A 84 -0.12 8.40 13.75
C GLU A 84 0.91 7.27 13.58
N ILE A 85 0.68 6.35 12.65
CA ILE A 85 1.64 5.26 12.37
C ILE A 85 2.96 5.82 11.82
N MET A 86 2.91 6.83 10.95
CA MET A 86 4.11 7.43 10.38
C MET A 86 4.92 8.15 11.46
N ASP A 87 4.26 8.77 12.44
CA ASP A 87 4.92 9.44 13.55
C ASP A 87 5.71 8.48 14.44
N LEU A 88 5.25 7.23 14.61
CA LEU A 88 5.98 6.20 15.37
C LEU A 88 7.28 5.73 14.71
N LYS A 89 7.56 6.13 13.46
CA LYS A 89 8.70 5.60 12.71
C LYS A 89 10.04 5.90 13.37
N GLY A 90 10.76 4.83 13.71
CA GLY A 90 12.08 4.90 14.34
C GLY A 90 12.04 5.32 15.80
N MET A 91 10.87 5.30 16.43
CA MET A 91 10.71 5.54 17.87
C MET A 91 10.86 4.24 18.65
N ASP A 92 11.51 4.31 19.81
CA ASP A 92 11.44 3.29 20.84
C ASP A 92 10.20 3.59 21.70
N CYS A 93 9.23 2.66 21.76
CA CYS A 93 7.95 2.87 22.43
C CYS A 93 7.86 2.04 23.73
N ASP A 94 7.23 2.59 24.76
CA ASP A 94 7.00 1.87 26.03
C ASP A 94 5.78 0.92 25.96
N ASP A 95 4.83 1.22 25.08
CA ASP A 95 3.65 0.38 24.83
C ASP A 95 3.94 -0.72 23.79
N ASP A 96 3.56 -1.96 24.10
CA ASP A 96 3.84 -3.12 23.26
C ASP A 96 3.18 -3.04 21.87
N ASP A 97 1.99 -2.45 21.76
CA ASP A 97 1.30 -2.30 20.48
C ASP A 97 1.95 -1.19 19.64
N GLU A 98 2.32 -0.06 20.25
CA GLU A 98 3.08 1.01 19.59
C GLU A 98 4.46 0.53 19.12
N GLU A 99 5.18 -0.21 19.95
CA GLU A 99 6.50 -0.77 19.61
C GLU A 99 6.39 -1.75 18.43
N PHE A 100 5.34 -2.59 18.42
CA PHE A 100 5.04 -3.45 17.28
C PHE A 100 4.83 -2.64 15.99
N VAL A 101 4.02 -1.58 16.05
CA VAL A 101 3.72 -0.71 14.89
C VAL A 101 4.96 0.05 14.43
N SER A 102 5.74 0.61 15.35
CA SER A 102 7.04 1.26 15.08
C SER A 102 7.98 0.30 14.33
N GLY A 103 8.07 -0.95 14.79
CA GLY A 103 8.87 -1.99 14.13
C GLY A 103 8.41 -2.30 12.70
N LEU A 104 7.10 -2.27 12.44
CA LEU A 104 6.56 -2.48 11.09
C LEU A 104 6.87 -1.31 10.16
N VAL A 105 6.61 -0.07 10.57
CA VAL A 105 6.80 1.12 9.71
C VAL A 105 8.29 1.45 9.49
N THR A 106 9.15 1.12 10.45
CA THR A 106 10.61 1.29 10.34
C THR A 106 11.23 0.30 9.37
N ASN A 107 10.64 -0.89 9.21
CA ASN A 107 11.14 -1.90 8.30
C ASN A 107 10.72 -1.62 6.84
N GLU A 108 11.60 -0.92 6.13
CA GLU A 108 11.36 -0.57 4.72
C GLU A 108 11.61 -1.72 3.72
N ALA A 109 11.94 -2.93 4.19
CA ALA A 109 12.11 -4.08 3.31
C ALA A 109 10.75 -4.47 2.69
N TYR A 110 10.57 -4.08 1.43
CA TYR A 110 9.36 -4.37 0.68
C TYR A 110 9.13 -5.88 0.50
N VAL A 111 7.94 -6.34 0.88
CA VAL A 111 7.45 -7.70 0.60
C VAL A 111 6.08 -7.60 -0.07
N GLN A 112 5.99 -7.99 -1.35
CA GLN A 112 4.79 -7.79 -2.14
C GLN A 112 3.53 -8.38 -1.50
N GLY A 113 2.51 -7.54 -1.32
CA GLY A 113 1.21 -7.95 -0.80
C GLY A 113 1.23 -8.47 0.64
N LYS A 114 2.35 -8.29 1.36
CA LYS A 114 2.40 -8.53 2.80
C LYS A 114 1.46 -7.57 3.50
N ARG A 115 0.67 -8.11 4.42
CA ARG A 115 -0.34 -7.42 5.21
C ARG A 115 -0.18 -7.84 6.66
N ASP A 116 0.20 -6.90 7.49
CA ASP A 116 0.35 -7.09 8.93
C ASP A 116 -0.90 -6.51 9.61
N LYS A 117 -1.62 -7.35 10.36
CA LYS A 117 -2.82 -6.91 11.07
C LYS A 117 -2.41 -6.04 12.25
N LEU A 118 -2.98 -4.84 12.35
CA LEU A 118 -2.73 -3.95 13.46
C LEU A 118 -3.43 -4.45 14.74
N PRO A 119 -2.81 -4.27 15.92
CA PRO A 119 -3.47 -4.50 17.19
C PRO A 119 -4.73 -3.64 17.30
N LYS A 120 -5.81 -4.24 17.82
CA LYS A 120 -7.10 -3.52 17.96
C LYS A 120 -7.00 -2.38 18.99
N ALA A 121 -6.18 -2.54 20.03
CA ALA A 121 -6.02 -1.53 21.06
C ALA A 121 -5.34 -0.27 20.49
N PHE A 122 -4.33 -0.44 19.62
CA PHE A 122 -3.76 0.65 18.84
C PHE A 122 -4.73 1.21 17.79
N ALA A 123 -5.18 0.40 16.82
CA ALA A 123 -5.95 0.91 15.68
C ALA A 123 -7.37 1.38 16.03
N GLY A 124 -7.87 1.12 17.25
CA GLY A 124 -9.24 1.43 17.68
C GLY A 124 -10.35 0.66 16.95
N ARG A 125 -10.06 -0.02 15.84
CA ARG A 125 -11.00 -0.78 15.00
C ARG A 125 -10.43 -2.16 14.63
N PRO A 126 -11.29 -3.18 14.47
CA PRO A 126 -10.85 -4.49 14.00
C PRO A 126 -10.51 -4.45 12.50
N ASN A 127 -9.70 -5.42 12.06
CA ASN A 127 -9.44 -5.69 10.64
C ASN A 127 -8.84 -4.49 9.88
N VAL A 128 -7.94 -3.74 10.54
CA VAL A 128 -7.06 -2.78 9.90
C VAL A 128 -5.70 -3.45 9.70
N TYR A 129 -5.11 -3.25 8.54
CA TYR A 129 -3.85 -3.86 8.14
C TYR A 129 -2.91 -2.81 7.60
N LEU A 130 -1.65 -2.88 8.01
CA LEU A 130 -0.55 -2.18 7.38
C LEU A 130 0.00 -3.08 6.27
N ALA A 131 0.13 -2.55 5.06
CA ALA A 131 0.36 -3.38 3.89
C ALA A 131 1.36 -2.77 2.91
N HIS A 132 2.20 -3.62 2.34
CA HIS A 132 3.15 -3.24 1.32
C HIS A 132 2.51 -3.35 -0.06
N ILE A 133 2.54 -2.26 -0.82
CA ILE A 133 1.98 -2.20 -2.18
C ILE A 133 3.01 -1.64 -3.16
N TYR A 134 2.94 -2.09 -4.40
CA TYR A 134 3.66 -1.44 -5.51
C TYR A 134 2.71 -0.50 -6.23
N ILE A 135 3.08 0.77 -6.37
CA ILE A 135 2.28 1.78 -7.05
C ILE A 135 2.74 1.89 -8.49
N TYR A 136 1.86 1.52 -9.42
CA TYR A 136 2.10 1.61 -10.85
C TYR A 136 1.85 3.04 -11.35
N ARG A 137 2.85 3.64 -11.99
CA ARG A 137 2.79 5.02 -12.52
C ARG A 137 1.68 5.21 -13.53
N ASP A 138 1.45 4.22 -14.37
CA ASP A 138 0.38 4.23 -15.38
C ASP A 138 -1.02 4.11 -14.77
N HIS A 139 -1.12 3.90 -13.45
CA HIS A 139 -2.38 3.94 -12.71
C HIS A 139 -2.62 5.29 -12.02
N LEU A 140 -1.58 6.13 -11.90
CA LEU A 140 -1.67 7.42 -11.24
C LEU A 140 -2.05 8.55 -12.24
N PRO A 141 -2.94 9.48 -11.84
CA PRO A 141 -3.17 10.70 -12.60
C PRO A 141 -1.87 11.49 -12.79
N LYS A 142 -1.58 11.91 -14.03
CA LYS A 142 -0.33 12.64 -14.37
C LYS A 142 0.95 11.90 -13.93
N LYS A 143 0.90 10.57 -13.79
CA LYS A 143 2.01 9.72 -13.36
C LYS A 143 2.65 10.13 -12.02
N ARG A 144 1.88 10.77 -11.12
CA ARG A 144 2.33 11.18 -9.78
C ARG A 144 1.26 10.96 -8.73
N LEU A 145 1.70 10.60 -7.53
CA LEU A 145 0.86 10.47 -6.35
C LEU A 145 0.53 11.88 -5.85
N SER A 146 -0.77 12.20 -5.86
CA SER A 146 -1.29 13.52 -5.47
C SER A 146 -2.41 13.46 -4.44
N GLN A 147 -2.76 12.24 -4.02
CA GLN A 147 -3.81 11.95 -3.05
C GLN A 147 -3.21 11.14 -1.91
N LYS A 148 -3.82 11.22 -0.74
CA LYS A 148 -3.45 10.40 0.44
C LYS A 148 -3.90 8.93 0.31
N TYR A 149 -4.44 8.52 -0.84
CA TYR A 149 -4.90 7.16 -1.06
C TYR A 149 -4.66 6.67 -2.49
N VAL A 150 -4.76 5.36 -2.66
CA VAL A 150 -4.75 4.63 -3.92
C VAL A 150 -5.90 3.63 -3.95
N ASN A 151 -6.33 3.22 -5.14
CA ASN A 151 -7.34 2.18 -5.29
C ASN A 151 -6.65 0.82 -5.41
N CYS A 152 -7.16 -0.17 -4.70
CA CYS A 152 -6.54 -1.49 -4.62
C CYS A 152 -7.56 -2.59 -4.94
N LEU A 153 -7.06 -3.71 -5.44
CA LEU A 153 -7.77 -4.99 -5.43
C LEU A 153 -7.07 -5.90 -4.43
N ILE A 154 -7.84 -6.55 -3.56
CA ILE A 154 -7.33 -7.40 -2.49
C ILE A 154 -8.13 -8.70 -2.43
N VAL A 155 -7.45 -9.83 -2.38
CA VAL A 155 -8.05 -11.10 -1.96
C VAL A 155 -7.73 -11.29 -0.47
N TRP A 156 -8.75 -11.21 0.39
CA TRP A 156 -8.57 -11.08 1.84
C TRP A 156 -8.04 -12.34 2.52
N ASP A 157 -8.41 -13.51 2.00
CA ASP A 157 -8.08 -14.82 2.52
C ASP A 157 -6.74 -15.38 2.01
N GLU A 158 -6.08 -14.70 1.07
CA GLU A 158 -4.83 -15.17 0.46
C GLU A 158 -3.65 -14.19 0.68
N PRO A 159 -2.56 -14.57 1.35
CA PRO A 159 -1.40 -13.69 1.53
C PRO A 159 -0.75 -13.30 0.19
N GLY A 160 -0.22 -12.08 0.06
CA GLY A 160 0.49 -11.65 -1.14
C GLY A 160 -0.38 -11.20 -2.33
N THR A 161 -1.70 -11.35 -2.25
CA THR A 161 -2.64 -11.00 -3.33
C THR A 161 -3.27 -9.62 -3.11
N MET A 162 -2.49 -8.59 -3.43
CA MET A 162 -2.93 -7.20 -3.45
C MET A 162 -2.24 -6.44 -4.58
N ILE A 163 -3.00 -5.65 -5.33
CA ILE A 163 -2.46 -4.83 -6.43
C ILE A 163 -3.05 -3.42 -6.43
N CYS A 164 -2.23 -2.42 -6.79
CA CYS A 164 -2.68 -1.06 -7.04
C CYS A 164 -3.38 -0.99 -8.40
N THR A 165 -4.48 -0.25 -8.48
CA THR A 165 -5.31 -0.14 -9.68
C THR A 165 -5.62 1.31 -10.05
N ARG A 166 -6.05 1.51 -11.29
CA ARG A 166 -6.56 2.80 -11.76
C ARG A 166 -7.79 3.23 -10.96
N PRO A 167 -8.06 4.54 -10.84
CA PRO A 167 -9.32 5.03 -10.29
C PRO A 167 -10.52 4.40 -10.99
N TRP A 168 -11.46 3.88 -10.21
CA TRP A 168 -12.68 3.29 -10.76
C TRP A 168 -13.58 4.38 -11.33
N LYS A 169 -14.05 4.18 -12.57
CA LYS A 169 -15.04 5.06 -13.20
C LYS A 169 -16.39 4.85 -12.50
N GLY A 170 -16.64 5.54 -11.38
CA GLY A 170 -17.93 5.41 -10.68
C GLY A 170 -18.11 6.19 -9.38
N ARG A 171 -17.05 6.60 -8.69
CA ARG A 171 -17.19 7.31 -7.42
C ARG A 171 -17.36 8.81 -7.67
N LYS A 172 -18.61 9.27 -7.86
CA LYS A 172 -18.93 10.70 -7.81
C LYS A 172 -18.54 11.21 -6.42
N LYS A 173 -17.56 12.11 -6.37
CA LYS A 173 -17.17 12.84 -5.16
C LYS A 173 -18.38 13.68 -4.72
N SER A 174 -18.97 13.34 -3.58
CA SER A 174 -19.92 14.22 -2.89
C SER A 174 -19.12 15.35 -2.27
N SER A 175 -18.82 16.39 -3.05
CA SER A 175 -18.39 17.66 -2.46
C SER A 175 -19.63 18.33 -1.87
N ARG A 176 -19.86 18.15 -0.57
CA ARG A 176 -20.51 19.20 0.21
C ARG A 176 -19.52 20.36 0.22
N ARG A 177 -19.85 21.40 -0.56
CA ARG A 177 -19.35 22.74 -0.26
C ARG A 177 -20.22 23.20 0.89
N ASP A 178 -19.57 23.49 2.01
CA ASP A 178 -20.14 24.32 3.05
C ASP A 178 -20.32 25.70 2.43
N ASP A 179 -21.58 26.09 2.22
CA ASP A 179 -21.95 27.48 2.03
C ASP A 179 -21.81 28.10 3.43
N GLU A 180 -20.68 28.74 3.67
CA GLU A 180 -20.56 29.72 4.75
C GLU A 180 -21.37 30.94 4.34
N ASP A 181 -22.51 31.11 5.00
CA ASP A 181 -23.25 32.36 5.09
C ASP A 181 -22.32 33.43 5.70
N ASP A 182 -21.83 34.34 4.86
CA ASP A 182 -21.15 35.56 5.28
C ASP A 182 -22.21 36.64 5.51
N ASP A 183 -22.62 36.76 6.78
CA ASP A 183 -23.32 37.91 7.33
C ASP A 183 -22.44 39.16 7.20
N GLY A 184 -22.81 40.06 6.29
CA GLY A 184 -22.17 41.36 6.13
C GLY A 184 -23.19 42.46 5.85
N ASP A 185 -23.82 42.94 6.93
CA ASP A 185 -24.39 44.28 6.99
C ASP A 185 -23.30 45.32 6.65
N ASP A 186 -23.55 46.21 5.69
CA ASP A 186 -23.16 47.63 5.73
C ASP A 186 -23.72 48.39 4.52
N ASP A 187 -24.76 49.20 4.79
CA ASP A 187 -25.06 50.59 4.34
C ASP A 187 -26.58 50.86 4.14
#